data_AF-A0A1B6JCC0-F1
#
_entry.id   AF-A0A1B6JCC0-F1
#
_cell.length_a   1.000
_cell.length_b   1.000
_cell.length_c   1.000
_cell.angle_alpha   90.00
_cell.angle_beta   90.00
_cell.angle_gamma   90.00
#
_symmetry.space_group_name_H-M   'P 1'
#
loop_
_entity.id
_entity.type
_entity.pdbx_description
1 polymer ?
#
loop_
_entity_poly.entity_id
_entity_poly.type
_entity_poly.pdbx_seq_one_letter_code
_entity_poly.pdbx_strand_id
1 'polypeptide(L)'
;KSFKALIQDDPWCTNMMFRYNKAEKPVSVKIIDFQNIKLSSPFVEFVTFLSMSANLEVRQTNLNDLYQIYCDSLNTNLTKLGCSERLSIEELKTEITYLYPITLFVICMLPIVLSDSVLNVEEFAGVKYTSESVKDSSFYKTFYTGSYFEMYYPQIFNVYEKQGFFDYMLEKLGK
;
A
#
# COMPACT_ATOMS: atom_id res chain seq x y z
N LYS A 1 -18.73 -7.66 -1.51
CA LYS A 1 -19.00 -8.96 -0.81
C LYS A 1 -18.01 -9.07 0.35
N SER A 2 -18.40 -9.57 1.53
CA SER A 2 -17.45 -9.62 2.65
C SER A 2 -16.54 -10.84 2.55
N PHE A 3 -15.32 -10.65 2.06
CA PHE A 3 -14.24 -11.63 2.16
C PHE A 3 -13.46 -11.39 3.45
N LYS A 4 -13.15 -12.46 4.19
CA LYS A 4 -12.26 -12.41 5.35
C LYS A 4 -11.16 -13.45 5.20
N ALA A 5 -9.93 -13.04 5.46
CA ALA A 5 -8.76 -13.90 5.45
C ALA A 5 -7.82 -13.51 6.59
N LEU A 6 -6.97 -14.46 6.98
CA LEU A 6 -5.83 -14.16 7.84
C LEU A 6 -4.81 -13.39 7.00
N ILE A 7 -4.58 -12.12 7.35
CA ILE A 7 -3.60 -11.26 6.69
C ILE A 7 -2.38 -11.06 7.61
N GLN A 8 -1.22 -10.79 7.03
CA GLN A 8 0.02 -10.47 7.75
C GLN A 8 0.03 -9.03 8.27
N ASP A 9 -0.71 -8.11 7.62
CA ASP A 9 -1.00 -6.73 8.07
C ASP A 9 0.22 -5.78 8.17
N ASP A 10 1.36 -6.18 7.63
CA ASP A 10 2.53 -5.32 7.40
C ASP A 10 3.25 -5.71 6.08
N PRO A 11 2.56 -5.61 4.93
CA PRO A 11 2.97 -6.25 3.68
C PRO A 11 3.88 -5.34 2.86
N TRP A 12 5.00 -4.90 3.41
CA TRP A 12 6.05 -4.19 2.67
C TRP A 12 7.17 -5.13 2.20
N CYS A 13 7.91 -4.69 1.17
CA CYS A 13 8.89 -5.54 0.46
C CYS A 13 10.03 -6.06 1.34
N THR A 14 10.35 -5.40 2.45
CA THR A 14 11.37 -5.81 3.43
C THR A 14 10.94 -7.04 4.24
N ASN A 15 9.63 -7.27 4.39
CA ASN A 15 9.06 -8.48 5.01
C ASN A 15 8.90 -9.64 4.02
N MET A 16 9.57 -9.58 2.87
CA MET A 16 9.53 -10.61 1.83
C MET A 16 10.95 -11.06 1.45
N MET A 17 11.24 -12.34 1.68
CA MET A 17 12.49 -12.95 1.24
C MET A 17 12.31 -13.62 -0.12
N PHE A 18 13.04 -13.15 -1.12
CA PHE A 18 13.04 -13.71 -2.45
C PHE A 18 14.18 -14.73 -2.61
N ARG A 19 13.86 -15.91 -3.16
CA ARG A 19 14.87 -16.89 -3.60
C ARG A 19 15.14 -16.65 -5.07
N TYR A 20 16.41 -16.53 -5.42
CA TYR A 20 16.87 -16.31 -6.78
C TYR A 20 17.45 -17.59 -7.39
N ASN A 21 17.25 -17.78 -8.69
CA ASN A 21 17.93 -18.84 -9.43
C ASN A 21 19.33 -18.40 -9.88
N LYS A 22 20.04 -19.27 -10.60
CA LYS A 22 21.40 -18.99 -11.11
C LYS A 22 21.49 -17.81 -12.09
N ALA A 23 20.36 -17.38 -12.65
CA ALA A 23 20.26 -16.22 -13.55
C ALA A 23 19.74 -14.97 -12.83
N GLU A 24 19.84 -14.94 -11.49
CA GLU A 24 19.40 -13.83 -10.63
C GLU A 24 17.92 -13.44 -10.80
N LYS A 25 17.09 -14.38 -11.26
CA LYS A 25 15.63 -14.18 -11.34
C LYS A 25 14.95 -14.69 -10.07
N PRO A 26 14.03 -13.93 -9.47
CA PRO A 26 13.24 -14.40 -8.34
C PRO A 26 12.36 -15.57 -8.80
N VAL A 27 12.42 -16.70 -8.08
CA VAL A 27 11.67 -17.93 -8.40
C VAL A 27 10.71 -18.36 -7.29
N SER A 28 10.85 -17.78 -6.10
CA SER A 28 9.88 -17.95 -5.01
C SER A 28 10.03 -16.84 -3.99
N VAL A 29 8.97 -16.63 -3.21
CA VAL A 29 8.94 -15.68 -2.10
C VAL A 29 8.59 -16.41 -0.81
N LYS A 30 9.14 -15.97 0.30
CA LYS A 30 8.73 -16.33 1.66
C LYS A 30 8.40 -15.03 2.42
N ILE A 31 7.17 -14.94 2.91
CA ILE A 31 6.73 -13.85 3.78
C ILE A 31 7.26 -14.11 5.19
N ILE A 32 7.76 -13.08 5.85
CA ILE A 32 8.26 -13.11 7.23
C ILE A 32 7.58 -11.99 8.04
N ASP A 33 7.94 -11.90 9.32
CA ASP A 33 7.42 -10.92 10.28
C ASP A 33 5.88 -10.91 10.39
N PHE A 34 5.38 -11.84 11.22
CA PHE A 34 3.95 -12.07 11.40
C PHE A 34 3.39 -11.40 12.68
N GLN A 35 4.07 -10.38 13.21
CA GLN A 35 3.71 -9.76 14.49
C GLN A 35 2.33 -9.07 14.47
N ASN A 36 1.85 -8.66 13.29
CA ASN A 36 0.58 -7.94 13.13
C ASN A 36 -0.56 -8.81 12.57
N ILE A 37 -0.41 -10.14 12.52
CA ILE A 37 -1.42 -11.04 11.95
C ILE A 37 -2.83 -10.72 12.49
N LYS A 38 -3.80 -10.56 11.58
CA LYS A 38 -5.21 -10.40 11.96
C LYS A 38 -6.18 -10.95 10.92
N LEU A 39 -7.40 -11.24 11.36
CA LEU A 39 -8.50 -11.61 10.48
C LEU A 39 -9.16 -10.34 9.93
N SER A 40 -9.01 -10.07 8.64
CA SER A 40 -9.51 -8.85 8.00
C SER A 40 -9.89 -9.10 6.53
N SER A 41 -10.33 -8.05 5.85
CA SER A 41 -10.48 -8.09 4.39
C SER A 41 -9.11 -8.27 3.73
N PRO A 42 -8.94 -9.26 2.85
CA PRO A 42 -7.66 -9.48 2.16
C PRO A 42 -7.35 -8.36 1.16
N PHE A 43 -8.34 -7.56 0.78
CA PHE A 43 -8.17 -6.40 -0.08
C PHE A 43 -7.39 -5.28 0.60
N VAL A 44 -7.49 -5.15 1.93
CA VAL A 44 -6.70 -4.17 2.71
C VAL A 44 -5.21 -4.47 2.58
N GLU A 45 -4.81 -5.73 2.80
CA GLU A 45 -3.41 -6.15 2.63
C GLU A 45 -2.92 -5.95 1.20
N PHE A 46 -3.77 -6.27 0.21
CA PHE A 46 -3.43 -6.11 -1.20
C PHE A 46 -3.19 -4.65 -1.60
N VAL A 47 -4.09 -3.73 -1.25
CA VAL A 47 -3.91 -2.30 -1.60
C VAL A 47 -2.75 -1.68 -0.82
N THR A 48 -2.52 -2.09 0.42
CA THR A 48 -1.36 -1.64 1.21
C THR A 48 -0.06 -2.12 0.58
N PHE A 49 0.04 -3.40 0.19
CA PHE A 49 1.22 -3.93 -0.50
C PHE A 49 1.53 -3.16 -1.78
N LEU A 50 0.54 -2.95 -2.64
CA LEU A 50 0.74 -2.18 -3.87
C LEU A 50 1.13 -0.73 -3.58
N SER A 51 0.52 -0.13 -2.55
CA SER A 51 0.79 1.26 -2.19
C SER A 51 2.14 1.46 -1.52
N MET A 52 2.71 0.45 -0.87
CA MET A 52 4.03 0.54 -0.22
C MET A 52 5.18 0.02 -1.09
N SER A 53 4.96 -1.09 -1.81
CA SER A 53 6.04 -1.89 -2.40
C SER A 53 6.13 -1.80 -3.93
N ALA A 54 5.06 -1.41 -4.62
CA ALA A 54 5.14 -1.23 -6.07
C ALA A 54 6.04 -0.04 -6.39
N ASN A 55 6.95 -0.20 -7.35
CA ASN A 55 7.72 0.91 -7.87
C ASN A 55 6.84 1.81 -8.76
N LEU A 56 7.36 2.97 -9.15
CA LEU A 56 6.60 3.96 -9.91
C LEU A 56 6.12 3.42 -11.27
N GLU A 57 6.95 2.68 -12.00
CA GLU A 57 6.61 2.09 -13.29
C GLU A 57 5.41 1.14 -13.15
N VAL A 58 5.47 0.20 -12.21
CA VAL A 58 4.38 -0.75 -11.94
C VAL A 58 3.07 -0.02 -11.61
N ARG A 59 3.13 1.05 -10.82
CA ARG A 59 1.95 1.87 -10.48
C ARG A 59 1.36 2.55 -11.72
N GLN A 60 2.19 2.97 -12.66
CA GLN A 60 1.77 3.67 -13.87
C GLN A 60 1.19 2.72 -14.92
N THR A 61 1.75 1.52 -15.08
CA THR A 61 1.47 0.68 -16.26
C THR A 61 0.85 -0.68 -15.97
N ASN A 62 0.96 -1.22 -14.75
CA ASN A 62 0.66 -2.64 -14.49
C ASN A 62 -0.38 -2.92 -13.40
N LEU A 63 -0.99 -1.90 -12.79
CA LEU A 63 -1.98 -2.11 -11.72
C LEU A 63 -3.16 -2.99 -12.16
N ASN A 64 -3.68 -2.79 -13.37
CA ASN A 64 -4.78 -3.62 -13.88
C ASN A 64 -4.40 -5.09 -14.02
N ASP A 65 -3.18 -5.39 -14.49
CA ASP A 65 -2.69 -6.77 -14.60
C ASP A 65 -2.57 -7.40 -13.20
N LEU A 66 -2.07 -6.65 -12.23
CA LEU A 66 -1.96 -7.11 -10.84
C LEU A 66 -3.33 -7.35 -10.20
N TYR A 67 -4.32 -6.52 -10.49
CA TYR A 67 -5.70 -6.74 -10.04
C TYR A 67 -6.28 -8.02 -10.63
N GLN A 68 -6.04 -8.28 -11.92
CA GLN A 68 -6.48 -9.50 -12.57
C GLN A 68 -5.80 -10.74 -11.96
N ILE A 69 -4.46 -10.70 -11.81
CA ILE A 69 -3.69 -11.79 -11.18
C ILE A 69 -4.19 -12.09 -9.76
N TYR A 70 -4.45 -11.03 -8.97
CA TYR A 70 -4.96 -11.20 -7.62
C TYR A 70 -6.37 -11.80 -7.60
N CYS A 71 -7.27 -11.31 -8.45
CA CYS A 71 -8.64 -11.80 -8.58
C CYS A 71 -8.66 -13.29 -8.96
N ASP A 72 -7.88 -13.68 -9.96
CA ASP A 72 -7.78 -15.06 -10.44
C ASP A 72 -7.17 -15.97 -9.37
N SER A 73 -6.13 -15.50 -8.69
CA SER A 73 -5.48 -16.24 -7.59
C SER A 73 -6.42 -16.45 -6.42
N LEU A 74 -7.17 -15.43 -6.02
CA LEU A 74 -8.15 -15.53 -4.94
C LEU A 74 -9.24 -16.54 -5.30
N ASN A 75 -9.86 -16.44 -6.48
CA ASN A 75 -10.88 -17.38 -6.95
C ASN A 75 -10.37 -18.81 -7.06
N THR A 76 -9.12 -18.99 -7.52
CA THR A 76 -8.47 -20.29 -7.58
C THR A 76 -8.31 -20.89 -6.18
N ASN A 77 -7.86 -20.10 -5.21
CA ASN A 77 -7.70 -20.55 -3.83
C ASN A 77 -9.04 -20.86 -3.15
N LEU A 78 -10.06 -20.01 -3.34
CA LEU A 78 -11.43 -20.27 -2.87
C LEU A 78 -11.96 -21.60 -3.42
N THR A 79 -11.73 -21.88 -4.71
CA THR A 79 -12.10 -23.16 -5.33
C THR A 79 -11.40 -24.34 -4.65
N LYS A 80 -10.09 -24.24 -4.42
CA LYS A 80 -9.31 -25.29 -3.73
C LYS A 80 -9.76 -25.54 -2.29
N LEU A 81 -10.27 -24.50 -1.62
CA LEU A 81 -10.79 -24.58 -0.26
C LEU A 81 -12.26 -25.04 -0.19
N GLY A 82 -12.92 -25.30 -1.32
CA GLY A 82 -14.32 -25.70 -1.38
C GLY A 82 -15.32 -24.56 -1.14
N CYS A 83 -14.87 -23.31 -1.21
CA CYS A 83 -15.72 -22.13 -1.10
C CYS A 83 -16.53 -21.92 -2.39
N SER A 84 -17.79 -21.51 -2.27
CA SER A 84 -18.68 -21.22 -3.42
C SER A 84 -18.58 -19.77 -3.89
N GLU A 85 -18.02 -18.90 -3.04
CA GLU A 85 -17.86 -17.47 -3.27
C GLU A 85 -16.89 -17.20 -4.42
N ARG A 86 -17.23 -16.22 -5.26
CA ARG A 86 -16.35 -15.72 -6.32
C ARG A 86 -16.35 -14.21 -6.35
N LEU A 87 -15.21 -13.65 -6.72
CA LEU A 87 -14.97 -12.23 -6.91
C LEU A 87 -14.80 -11.96 -8.40
N SER A 88 -15.56 -11.01 -8.94
CA SER A 88 -15.32 -10.47 -10.28
C SER A 88 -14.31 -9.32 -10.22
N ILE A 89 -13.67 -9.03 -11.36
CA ILE A 89 -12.72 -7.90 -11.44
C ILE A 89 -13.37 -6.56 -11.12
N GLU A 90 -14.64 -6.37 -11.49
CA GLU A 90 -15.39 -5.14 -11.19
C GLU A 90 -15.75 -5.04 -9.70
N GLU A 91 -16.10 -6.16 -9.04
CA GLU A 91 -16.24 -6.20 -7.58
C GLU A 91 -14.91 -5.87 -6.89
N LEU A 92 -13.77 -6.42 -7.37
CA LEU A 92 -12.46 -6.11 -6.80
C LEU A 92 -12.14 -4.62 -6.91
N LYS A 93 -12.28 -4.02 -8.10
CA LYS A 93 -12.05 -2.59 -8.30
C LYS A 93 -12.94 -1.73 -7.40
N THR A 94 -14.20 -2.12 -7.25
CA THR A 94 -15.14 -1.45 -6.34
C THR A 94 -14.65 -1.49 -4.88
N GLU A 95 -14.19 -2.66 -4.41
CA GLU A 95 -13.61 -2.81 -3.07
C GLU A 95 -12.33 -1.97 -2.90
N ILE A 96 -11.47 -1.91 -3.92
CA ILE A 96 -10.26 -1.07 -3.90
C ILE A 96 -10.62 0.42 -3.80
N THR A 97 -11.62 0.89 -4.55
CA THR A 97 -12.11 2.27 -4.46
C THR A 97 -12.60 2.61 -3.06
N TYR A 98 -13.31 1.70 -2.38
CA TYR A 98 -13.72 1.90 -0.99
C TYR A 98 -12.53 2.00 -0.01
N LEU A 99 -11.37 1.47 -0.38
CA LEU A 99 -10.14 1.50 0.41
C LEU A 99 -9.24 2.70 0.09
N TYR A 100 -9.71 3.66 -0.72
CA TYR A 100 -8.97 4.90 -0.99
C TYR A 100 -8.56 5.67 0.28
N PRO A 101 -9.38 5.79 1.34
CA PRO A 101 -8.94 6.42 2.58
C PRO A 101 -7.73 5.73 3.24
N ILE A 102 -7.68 4.39 3.22
CA ILE A 102 -6.54 3.61 3.73
C ILE A 102 -5.32 3.82 2.83
N THR A 103 -5.53 3.81 1.52
CA THR A 103 -4.49 4.07 0.53
C THR A 103 -3.88 5.47 0.72
N LEU A 104 -4.69 6.50 1.00
CA LEU A 104 -4.20 7.86 1.32
C LEU A 104 -3.27 7.83 2.52
N PHE A 105 -3.73 7.19 3.61
CA PHE A 105 -2.95 7.07 4.84
C PHE A 105 -1.59 6.41 4.55
N VAL A 106 -1.58 5.30 3.81
CA VAL A 106 -0.34 4.60 3.44
C VAL A 106 0.58 5.46 2.58
N ILE A 107 0.05 6.17 1.58
CA ILE A 107 0.85 7.08 0.74
C ILE A 107 1.45 8.22 1.57
N CYS A 108 0.72 8.77 2.54
CA CYS A 108 1.23 9.78 3.46
C CYS A 108 2.39 9.27 4.33
N MET A 109 2.46 7.97 4.58
CA MET A 109 3.52 7.31 5.35
C MET A 109 4.75 6.93 4.50
N LEU A 110 4.63 6.85 3.17
CA LEU A 110 5.74 6.47 2.28
C LEU A 110 7.03 7.27 2.48
N PRO A 111 7.02 8.60 2.65
CA PRO A 111 8.27 9.36 2.79
C PRO A 111 9.05 8.98 4.06
N ILE A 112 8.36 8.55 5.11
CA ILE A 112 8.98 8.06 6.35
C ILE A 112 9.60 6.68 6.09
N VAL A 113 8.85 5.81 5.42
CA VAL A 113 9.23 4.42 5.13
C VAL A 113 10.39 4.31 4.14
N LEU A 114 10.46 5.22 3.16
CA LEU A 114 11.44 5.21 2.09
C LEU A 114 12.66 6.11 2.38
N SER A 115 12.67 6.81 3.51
CA SER A 115 13.81 7.64 3.90
C SER A 115 14.94 6.79 4.46
N ASP A 116 16.17 7.11 4.08
CA ASP A 116 17.39 6.57 4.70
C ASP A 116 17.64 7.16 6.11
N SER A 117 16.82 8.13 6.52
CA SER A 117 16.96 8.79 7.82
C SER A 117 16.40 7.93 8.95
N VAL A 118 17.07 7.94 10.10
CA VAL A 118 16.61 7.24 11.29
C VAL A 118 15.36 7.93 11.86
N LEU A 119 14.26 7.19 11.95
CA LEU A 119 13.03 7.68 12.57
C LEU A 119 13.23 7.91 14.07
N ASN A 120 13.06 9.17 14.50
CA ASN A 120 12.92 9.46 15.93
C ASN A 120 11.53 9.03 16.39
N VAL A 121 11.45 7.87 17.06
CA VAL A 121 10.18 7.26 17.49
C VAL A 121 9.43 8.15 18.49
N GLU A 122 10.13 8.86 19.38
CA GLU A 122 9.50 9.77 20.35
C GLU A 122 8.89 11.00 19.67
N GLU A 123 9.53 11.50 18.62
CA GLU A 123 9.00 12.59 17.81
C GLU A 123 7.83 12.13 16.93
N PHE A 124 7.89 10.92 16.39
CA PHE A 124 6.86 10.37 15.51
C PHE A 124 5.60 9.92 16.27
N ALA A 125 5.75 9.21 17.38
CA ALA A 125 4.63 8.64 18.14
C ALA A 125 4.17 9.56 19.29
N GLY A 126 4.95 10.57 19.64
CA GLY A 126 4.63 11.52 20.70
C GLY A 126 3.66 12.61 20.26
N VAL A 127 2.72 12.98 21.13
CA VAL A 127 1.89 14.17 20.93
C VAL A 127 2.68 15.39 21.40
N LYS A 128 3.26 16.14 20.45
CA LYS A 128 3.93 17.41 20.73
C LYS A 128 3.04 18.58 20.34
N TYR A 129 2.73 19.45 21.30
CA TYR A 129 2.19 20.77 21.01
C TYR A 129 3.36 21.74 20.84
N THR A 130 3.58 22.20 19.62
CA THR A 130 4.64 23.13 19.27
C THR A 130 4.02 24.34 18.56
N SER A 131 4.55 25.53 18.85
CA SER A 131 4.19 26.78 18.14
C SER A 131 4.95 26.95 16.83
N GLU A 132 5.87 26.03 16.52
CA GLU A 132 6.61 25.99 15.27
C GLU A 132 5.69 25.62 14.10
N SER A 133 5.97 26.17 12.92
CA SER A 133 5.24 25.80 11.71
C SER A 133 5.58 24.36 11.30
N VAL A 134 4.64 23.65 10.66
CA VAL A 134 4.89 22.28 10.17
C VAL A 134 6.13 22.22 9.27
N LYS A 135 6.33 23.23 8.41
CA LYS A 135 7.47 23.28 7.47
C LYS A 135 8.81 23.46 8.17
N ASP A 136 8.81 24.08 9.35
CA ASP A 136 10.03 24.32 10.10
C ASP A 136 10.42 23.13 10.98
N SER A 137 9.46 22.27 11.33
CA SER A 137 9.68 21.09 12.15
C SER A 137 10.78 20.17 11.62
N SER A 138 11.57 19.60 12.54
CA SER A 138 12.59 18.60 12.23
C SER A 138 12.01 17.41 11.48
N PHE A 139 10.84 16.92 11.89
CA PHE A 139 10.14 15.82 11.23
C PHE A 139 9.87 16.11 9.74
N TYR A 140 9.27 17.26 9.41
CA TYR A 140 8.97 17.61 8.03
C TYR A 140 10.24 17.75 7.20
N LYS A 141 11.26 18.46 7.72
CA LYS A 141 12.55 18.61 7.04
C LYS A 141 13.26 17.27 6.79
N THR A 142 13.08 16.30 7.68
CA THR A 142 13.74 14.99 7.56
C THR A 142 13.07 14.08 6.52
N PHE A 143 11.73 14.01 6.51
CA PHE A 143 11.02 13.01 5.73
C PHE A 143 10.30 13.57 4.50
N TYR A 144 9.91 14.85 4.53
CA TYR A 144 9.07 15.48 3.50
C TYR A 144 9.82 16.57 2.72
N THR A 145 11.14 16.46 2.66
CA THR A 145 12.00 17.29 1.79
C THR A 145 13.06 16.43 1.11
N GLY A 146 13.76 17.00 0.12
CA GLY A 146 14.87 16.35 -0.56
C GLY A 146 14.53 15.79 -1.94
N SER A 147 15.55 15.41 -2.70
CA SER A 147 15.42 15.10 -4.13
C SER A 147 14.54 13.88 -4.41
N TYR A 148 14.54 12.88 -3.53
CA TYR A 148 13.66 11.71 -3.69
C TYR A 148 12.19 12.10 -3.52
N PHE A 149 11.85 12.80 -2.44
CA PHE A 149 10.48 13.25 -2.19
C PHE A 149 9.98 14.16 -3.33
N GLU A 150 10.76 15.19 -3.68
CA GLU A 150 10.38 16.15 -4.74
C GLU A 150 10.25 15.49 -6.12
N MET A 151 11.06 14.48 -6.43
CA MET A 151 11.02 13.81 -7.73
C MET A 151 9.90 12.78 -7.82
N TYR A 152 9.74 11.91 -6.83
CA TYR A 152 8.86 10.74 -6.94
C TYR A 152 7.48 10.97 -6.36
N TYR A 153 7.35 11.75 -5.28
CA TYR A 153 6.09 11.88 -4.56
C TYR A 153 4.99 12.55 -5.41
N PRO A 154 5.26 13.64 -6.16
CA PRO A 154 4.26 14.20 -7.08
C PRO A 154 3.83 13.20 -8.17
N GLN A 155 4.74 12.36 -8.66
CA GLN A 155 4.43 11.35 -9.66
C GLN A 155 3.55 10.23 -9.10
N ILE A 156 3.79 9.82 -7.85
CA ILE A 156 2.93 8.86 -7.14
C ILE A 156 1.52 9.45 -6.99
N PHE A 157 1.38 10.70 -6.54
CA PHE A 157 0.07 11.36 -6.41
C PHE A 157 -0.67 11.45 -7.74
N ASN A 158 0.01 11.82 -8.82
CA ASN A 158 -0.56 11.88 -10.17
C ASN A 158 -1.09 10.51 -10.65
N VAL A 159 -0.47 9.39 -10.24
CA VAL A 159 -1.00 8.05 -10.56
C VAL A 159 -2.36 7.82 -9.90
N TYR A 160 -2.52 8.22 -8.65
CA TYR A 160 -3.80 8.08 -7.94
C TYR A 160 -4.83 9.09 -8.44
N GLU A 161 -4.42 10.32 -8.74
CA GLU A 161 -5.29 11.34 -9.36
C GLU A 161 -5.92 10.84 -10.66
N LYS A 162 -5.12 10.24 -11.56
CA LYS A 162 -5.61 9.64 -12.81
C LYS A 162 -6.59 8.48 -12.63
N GLN A 163 -6.65 7.89 -11.44
CA GLN A 163 -7.59 6.83 -11.07
C GLN A 163 -8.87 7.37 -10.42
N GLY A 164 -9.08 8.69 -10.42
CA GLY A 164 -10.24 9.33 -9.80
C GLY A 164 -10.20 9.28 -8.27
N PHE A 165 -9.01 9.08 -7.69
CA PHE A 165 -8.82 8.92 -6.25
C PHE A 165 -9.30 10.12 -5.44
N PHE A 166 -8.82 11.32 -5.81
CA PHE A 166 -9.16 12.54 -5.10
C PHE A 166 -10.61 12.95 -5.32
N ASP A 167 -11.15 12.72 -6.52
CA ASP A 167 -12.57 12.96 -6.82
C ASP A 167 -13.47 12.14 -5.90
N TYR A 168 -13.18 10.83 -5.77
CA TYR A 168 -13.89 9.94 -4.86
C TYR A 168 -13.78 10.39 -3.40
N MET A 169 -12.57 10.74 -2.94
CA MET A 169 -12.35 11.18 -1.55
C MET A 169 -13.09 12.48 -1.25
N LEU A 170 -13.08 13.44 -2.18
CA LEU A 170 -13.79 14.71 -2.04
C LEU A 170 -15.31 14.53 -2.05
N GLU A 171 -15.83 13.64 -2.90
CA GLU A 171 -17.25 13.25 -2.90
C GLU A 171 -17.64 12.72 -1.52
N LYS A 172 -16.85 11.83 -0.92
CA LYS A 172 -17.13 11.26 0.40
C LYS A 172 -16.96 12.22 1.57
N LEU A 173 -16.10 13.24 1.44
CA LEU A 173 -15.81 14.20 2.51
C LEU A 173 -16.74 15.41 2.53
N GLY A 174 -17.46 15.74 1.45
CA GLY A 174 -18.07 17.08 1.37
C GLY A 174 -19.14 17.35 0.32
N LYS A 175 -19.93 16.36 -0.11
CA LYS A 175 -21.34 16.53 -0.55
C LYS A 175 -22.19 15.34 -0.17
#